data_AF-X1DT65-F1
#
_entry.id   AF-X1DT65-F1
#
_cell.length_a   1.000
_cell.length_b   1.000
_cell.length_c   1.000
_cell.angle_alpha   90.00
_cell.angle_beta   90.00
_cell.angle_gamma   90.00
#
_symmetry.space_group_name_H-M   'P 1'
#
loop_
_entity.id
_entity.type
_entity.pdbx_description
1 polymer ?
#
loop_
_entity_poly.entity_id
_entity_poly.type
_entity_poly.pdbx_seq_one_letter_code
_entity_poly.pdbx_strand_id
1 'polypeptide(L)'
;MDMFDIINKHRLVKKAMPHHDPIEYKTKYKYRNKFLCGLEFIHGVEYYPKQLMRVYETPYIIRNVPVPSKVLDIGCRMSFLPIWFAVLGCDITGIDLKNYPLIHPNLKFIKGDFLKYDFKDEKFDCIYACSVVEHMGYNVYGGTFDELQDFKAIKKIYNLLKEKGI
;
A
#
# COMPACT_ATOMS: atom_id res chain seq x y z
N MET A 1 -8.40 -10.62 -31.65
CA MET A 1 -8.09 -11.47 -30.48
C MET A 1 -9.34 -11.44 -29.62
N ASP A 2 -10.05 -12.57 -29.53
CA ASP A 2 -11.39 -12.63 -28.94
C ASP A 2 -11.29 -12.71 -27.39
N MET A 3 -12.29 -12.19 -26.70
CA MET A 3 -12.41 -12.17 -25.24
C MET A 3 -12.37 -13.60 -24.65
N PHE A 4 -12.85 -14.60 -25.40
CA PHE A 4 -12.75 -16.01 -25.03
C PHE A 4 -11.31 -16.55 -25.07
N ASP A 5 -10.45 -16.04 -25.94
CA ASP A 5 -9.04 -16.44 -26.02
C ASP A 5 -8.26 -15.99 -24.78
N ILE A 6 -8.59 -14.81 -24.25
CA ILE A 6 -7.97 -14.25 -23.03
C ILE A 6 -8.38 -15.07 -21.81
N ILE A 7 -9.66 -15.44 -21.70
CA ILE A 7 -10.20 -16.24 -20.60
C ILE A 7 -9.57 -17.64 -20.56
N ASN A 8 -9.40 -18.27 -21.73
CA ASN A 8 -8.79 -19.60 -21.81
C ASN A 8 -7.29 -19.58 -21.49
N LYS A 9 -6.58 -18.52 -21.91
CA LYS A 9 -5.16 -18.34 -21.57
C LYS A 9 -4.94 -18.13 -20.07
N HIS A 10 -5.84 -17.40 -19.40
CA HIS A 10 -5.81 -17.22 -17.94
C HIS A 10 -6.12 -18.51 -17.14
N ARG A 11 -6.96 -19.41 -17.67
CA ARG A 11 -7.24 -20.71 -17.04
C ARG A 11 -6.05 -21.66 -17.05
N LEU A 12 -5.23 -21.63 -18.11
CA LEU A 12 -4.06 -22.50 -18.24
C LEU A 12 -2.93 -22.12 -17.27
N VAL A 13 -2.75 -20.82 -17.00
CA VAL A 13 -1.74 -20.34 -16.02
C VAL A 13 -2.07 -20.77 -14.59
N LYS A 14 -3.36 -20.84 -14.22
CA LYS A 14 -3.81 -21.25 -12.87
C LYS A 14 -3.51 -22.71 -12.52
N LYS A 15 -3.25 -23.58 -13.50
CA LYS A 15 -3.00 -25.02 -13.27
C LYS A 15 -1.55 -25.35 -12.91
N ALA A 16 -0.62 -24.38 -13.03
CA ALA A 16 0.82 -24.61 -12.95
C ALA A 16 1.50 -24.12 -11.65
N MET A 17 0.76 -23.57 -10.69
CA MET A 17 1.34 -23.09 -9.43
C MET A 17 1.12 -24.11 -8.30
N PRO A 18 2.16 -24.78 -7.79
CA PRO A 18 2.01 -25.67 -6.64
C PRO A 18 1.73 -24.86 -5.37
N HIS A 19 0.79 -25.37 -4.57
CA HIS A 19 0.51 -24.88 -3.23
C HIS A 19 1.75 -25.05 -2.33
N HIS A 20 2.22 -23.97 -1.72
CA HIS A 20 3.23 -24.03 -0.65
C HIS A 20 2.62 -23.55 0.65
N ASP A 21 2.61 -24.44 1.64
CA ASP A 21 2.22 -24.17 3.02
C ASP A 21 3.27 -23.28 3.71
N PRO A 22 2.86 -22.26 4.50
CA PRO A 22 3.79 -21.42 5.23
C PRO A 22 4.27 -22.12 6.51
N ILE A 23 5.56 -22.47 6.54
CA ILE A 23 6.25 -22.98 7.73
C ILE A 23 6.43 -21.83 8.74
N GLU A 24 5.86 -22.01 9.93
CA GLU A 24 5.86 -21.06 11.05
C GLU A 24 7.20 -21.12 11.81
N TYR A 25 7.98 -20.02 11.88
CA TYR A 25 9.20 -19.94 12.69
C TYR A 25 9.08 -18.90 13.80
N LYS A 26 9.11 -19.38 15.05
CA LYS A 26 9.03 -18.59 16.30
C LYS A 26 10.33 -17.86 16.63
N THR A 27 10.15 -16.68 17.22
CA THR A 27 11.07 -15.60 17.59
C THR A 27 12.04 -15.88 18.75
N LYS A 28 13.15 -15.12 18.80
CA LYS A 28 13.63 -14.37 19.99
C LYS A 28 14.93 -13.61 19.70
N TYR A 29 15.00 -12.28 19.88
CA TYR A 29 16.26 -11.63 20.28
C TYR A 29 16.07 -10.38 21.15
N LYS A 30 16.98 -10.23 22.10
CA LYS A 30 17.03 -9.31 23.26
C LYS A 30 17.86 -8.08 22.90
N TYR A 31 17.29 -6.87 23.05
CA TYR A 31 17.95 -5.60 22.72
C TYR A 31 18.97 -5.17 23.78
N ARG A 32 20.22 -4.88 23.37
CA ARG A 32 21.16 -4.04 24.13
C ARG A 32 21.97 -3.15 23.17
N ASN A 33 21.91 -1.85 23.44
CA ASN A 33 22.75 -0.73 22.98
C ASN A 33 22.13 0.25 21.97
N LYS A 34 22.25 1.52 22.34
CA LYS A 34 21.36 2.64 22.00
C LYS A 34 22.00 3.65 21.02
N PHE A 35 22.92 3.22 20.16
CA PHE A 35 23.77 4.15 19.38
C PHE A 35 24.08 3.78 17.92
N LEU A 36 23.31 2.86 17.31
CA LEU A 36 23.39 2.56 15.87
C LEU A 36 22.00 2.65 15.23
N CYS A 37 21.39 3.82 15.28
CA CYS A 37 20.21 4.13 14.46
C CYS A 37 20.70 4.39 13.04
N GLY A 38 20.85 3.35 12.21
CA GLY A 38 21.31 3.55 10.83
C GLY A 38 21.52 2.33 9.96
N LEU A 39 21.59 1.09 10.47
CA LEU A 39 21.99 -0.03 9.60
C LEU A 39 21.47 -1.43 9.98
N GLU A 40 20.43 -1.56 10.81
CA GLU A 40 19.85 -2.89 11.13
C GLU A 40 18.55 -3.13 10.37
N PHE A 41 18.71 -3.26 9.06
CA PHE A 41 17.67 -3.53 8.07
C PHE A 41 17.44 -5.05 7.91
N ILE A 42 17.14 -5.78 8.98
CA ILE A 42 16.93 -7.23 8.90
C ILE A 42 15.51 -7.61 9.33
N HIS A 43 14.54 -6.95 8.68
CA HIS A 43 13.36 -7.61 8.08
C HIS A 43 13.45 -7.56 6.54
N GLY A 44 14.64 -7.27 6.00
CA GLY A 44 14.86 -6.81 4.63
C GLY A 44 14.52 -7.80 3.52
N VAL A 45 14.46 -9.10 3.76
CA VAL A 45 14.37 -10.07 2.65
C VAL A 45 12.97 -10.14 2.02
N GLU A 46 11.88 -9.85 2.75
CA GLU A 46 10.53 -9.81 2.15
C GLU A 46 10.19 -8.44 1.53
N TYR A 47 10.73 -7.37 2.11
CA TYR A 47 10.47 -5.99 1.68
C TYR A 47 11.24 -5.64 0.38
N TYR A 48 12.48 -6.11 0.25
CA TYR A 48 13.37 -5.79 -0.86
C TYR A 48 12.91 -6.29 -2.26
N PRO A 49 12.50 -7.57 -2.46
CA PRO A 49 12.11 -8.06 -3.78
C PRO A 49 10.81 -7.44 -4.29
N LYS A 50 9.87 -7.08 -3.40
CA LYS A 50 8.63 -6.40 -3.81
C LYS A 50 8.85 -4.94 -4.20
N GLN A 51 9.87 -4.28 -3.65
CA GLN A 51 10.22 -2.91 -4.05
C GLN A 51 11.00 -2.86 -5.35
N LEU A 52 11.84 -3.87 -5.62
CA LEU A 52 12.47 -4.04 -6.93
C LEU A 52 11.46 -4.16 -8.08
N MET A 53 10.22 -4.59 -7.80
CA MET A 53 9.15 -4.63 -8.80
C MET A 53 8.43 -3.29 -9.02
N ARG A 54 8.74 -2.22 -8.27
CA ARG A 54 8.10 -0.90 -8.37
C ARG A 54 8.96 0.16 -9.08
N VAL A 55 9.84 -0.27 -9.99
CA VAL A 55 10.80 0.60 -10.69
C VAL A 55 10.15 1.69 -11.55
N TYR A 56 8.87 1.54 -11.90
CA TYR A 56 8.13 2.57 -12.65
C TYR A 56 7.15 3.33 -11.76
N GLU A 57 6.42 2.63 -10.90
CA GLU A 57 5.37 3.19 -10.06
C GLU A 57 5.95 4.13 -9.01
N THR A 58 7.04 3.73 -8.35
CA THR A 58 7.67 4.56 -7.32
C THR A 58 8.19 5.88 -7.89
N PRO A 59 9.01 5.91 -8.96
CA PRO A 59 9.42 7.18 -9.57
C PRO A 59 8.26 8.00 -10.12
N TYR A 60 7.23 7.36 -10.69
CA TYR A 60 6.04 8.06 -11.17
C TYR A 60 5.31 8.78 -10.03
N ILE A 61 5.08 8.10 -8.90
CA ILE A 61 4.42 8.71 -7.74
C ILE A 61 5.28 9.86 -7.20
N ILE A 62 6.59 9.65 -7.02
CA ILE A 62 7.51 10.69 -6.53
C ILE A 62 7.50 11.93 -7.43
N ARG A 63 7.43 11.74 -8.75
CA ARG A 63 7.42 12.85 -9.70
C ARG A 63 6.11 13.66 -9.67
N ASN A 64 4.99 13.06 -9.28
CA ASN A 64 3.67 13.68 -9.41
C ASN A 64 3.08 14.15 -8.07
N VAL A 65 3.54 13.62 -6.93
CA VAL A 65 3.09 14.09 -5.61
C VAL A 65 3.64 15.50 -5.36
N PRO A 66 2.78 16.51 -5.11
CA PRO A 66 3.23 17.85 -4.77
C PRO A 66 3.90 17.83 -3.39
N VAL A 67 4.99 18.57 -3.24
CA VAL A 67 5.74 18.65 -1.97
C VAL A 67 5.99 20.12 -1.62
N PRO A 68 5.67 20.57 -0.38
CA PRO A 68 4.93 19.85 0.65
C PRO A 68 3.42 19.82 0.34
N SER A 69 2.71 18.77 0.75
CA SER A 69 1.25 18.69 0.64
C SER A 69 0.63 17.73 1.67
N LYS A 70 -0.70 17.74 1.78
CA LYS A 70 -1.44 16.75 2.58
C LYS A 70 -1.79 15.53 1.72
N VAL A 71 -1.24 14.37 2.07
CA VAL A 71 -1.23 13.18 1.21
C VAL A 71 -1.91 11.99 1.88
N LEU A 72 -2.64 11.18 1.10
CA LEU A 72 -3.15 9.87 1.51
C LEU A 72 -2.50 8.75 0.67
N ASP A 73 -1.83 7.81 1.34
CA ASP A 73 -1.33 6.56 0.75
C ASP A 73 -2.27 5.39 1.13
N ILE A 74 -2.94 4.83 0.13
CA ILE A 74 -3.86 3.69 0.30
C ILE A 74 -3.09 2.39 0.01
N GLY A 75 -3.06 1.49 1.00
CA GLY A 75 -2.35 0.20 0.93
C GLY A 75 -0.84 0.33 1.16
N CYS A 76 -0.46 1.12 2.16
CA CYS A 76 0.92 1.56 2.38
C CYS A 76 1.88 0.51 2.96
N ARG A 77 1.43 -0.68 3.41
CA ARG A 77 2.21 -1.61 4.27
C ARG A 77 3.64 -1.87 3.78
N MET A 78 3.82 -2.05 2.46
CA MET A 78 5.08 -2.50 1.84
C MET A 78 5.88 -1.37 1.15
N SER A 79 5.48 -0.12 1.36
CA SER A 79 6.04 1.05 0.68
C SER A 79 6.98 1.85 1.60
N PHE A 80 8.07 2.40 1.05
CA PHE A 80 8.83 3.48 1.72
C PHE A 80 8.30 4.88 1.39
N LEU A 81 7.38 5.01 0.44
CA LEU A 81 6.83 6.30 0.01
C LEU A 81 6.27 7.14 1.18
N PRO A 82 5.54 6.56 2.17
CA PRO A 82 5.08 7.35 3.30
C PRO A 82 6.23 8.04 4.05
N ILE A 83 7.30 7.31 4.36
CA ILE A 83 8.46 7.89 5.04
C ILE A 83 9.18 8.91 4.16
N TRP A 84 9.36 8.63 2.87
CA TRP A 84 10.01 9.56 1.95
C TRP A 84 9.26 10.90 1.87
N PHE A 85 7.95 10.88 1.70
CA PHE A 85 7.17 12.11 1.67
C PHE A 85 7.08 12.80 3.03
N ALA A 86 7.06 12.05 4.14
CA ALA A 86 7.08 12.64 5.47
C ALA A 86 8.38 13.44 5.72
N VAL A 87 9.53 12.88 5.29
CA VAL A 87 10.86 13.54 5.36
C VAL A 87 10.93 14.76 4.44
N LEU A 88 10.28 14.70 3.28
CA LEU A 88 10.17 15.82 2.35
C LEU A 88 9.21 16.92 2.82
N GLY A 89 8.56 16.75 3.97
CA GLY A 89 7.72 17.78 4.60
C GLY A 89 6.22 17.65 4.31
N CYS A 90 5.76 16.57 3.67
CA CYS A 90 4.34 16.30 3.51
C CYS A 90 3.68 15.84 4.83
N ASP A 91 2.43 16.24 5.05
CA ASP A 91 1.54 15.66 6.06
C ASP A 91 0.91 14.39 5.45
N ILE A 92 1.47 13.23 5.77
CA ILE A 92 1.10 11.96 5.14
C ILE A 92 0.25 11.12 6.08
N THR A 93 -0.90 10.69 5.56
CA THR A 93 -1.71 9.64 6.16
C THR A 93 -1.55 8.36 5.35
N GLY A 94 -1.10 7.28 5.98
CA GLY A 94 -1.06 5.94 5.38
C GLY A 94 -2.18 5.07 5.95
N ILE A 95 -2.90 4.35 5.10
CA ILE A 95 -3.92 3.38 5.54
C ILE A 95 -3.66 2.00 4.95
N ASP A 96 -3.75 0.96 5.77
CA ASP A 96 -3.61 -0.43 5.33
C ASP A 96 -4.31 -1.39 6.31
N LEU A 97 -4.74 -2.56 5.84
CA LEU A 97 -5.30 -3.63 6.68
C LEU A 97 -4.29 -4.18 7.69
N LYS A 98 -3.00 -4.03 7.37
CA LYS A 98 -1.87 -4.60 8.10
C LYS A 98 -0.97 -3.51 8.67
N ASN A 99 -0.25 -3.81 9.76
CA ASN A 99 0.60 -2.83 10.44
C ASN A 99 1.69 -2.28 9.51
N TYR A 100 1.92 -0.96 9.60
CA TYR A 100 3.09 -0.28 9.01
C TYR A 100 4.22 -0.18 10.06
N PRO A 101 5.47 -0.60 9.75
CA PRO A 101 6.51 -0.74 10.75
C PRO A 101 7.30 0.55 11.05
N LEU A 102 7.14 1.60 10.25
CA LEU A 102 7.95 2.82 10.34
C LEU A 102 7.14 3.98 10.94
N ILE A 103 7.83 4.87 11.65
CA ILE A 103 7.23 6.02 12.33
C ILE A 103 7.95 7.31 11.91
N HIS A 104 7.20 8.40 11.80
CA HIS A 104 7.73 9.75 11.55
C HIS A 104 6.74 10.79 12.09
N PRO A 105 7.18 11.96 12.61
CA PRO A 105 6.27 12.99 13.14
C PRO A 105 5.19 13.47 12.15
N ASN A 106 5.53 13.56 10.87
CA ASN A 106 4.60 13.93 9.80
C ASN A 106 3.83 12.75 9.21
N LEU A 107 3.94 11.55 9.79
CA LEU A 107 3.25 10.35 9.33
C LEU A 107 2.21 9.89 10.35
N LYS A 108 0.95 9.91 9.92
CA LYS A 108 -0.16 9.25 10.60
C LYS A 108 -0.45 7.91 9.94
N PHE A 109 -0.31 6.81 10.67
CA PHE A 109 -0.70 5.48 10.17
C PHE A 109 -2.06 5.05 10.73
N ILE A 110 -2.92 4.53 9.84
CA ILE A 110 -4.22 3.96 10.15
C ILE A 110 -4.20 2.48 9.77
N LYS A 111 -4.35 1.61 10.78
CA LYS A 111 -4.65 0.20 10.52
C LYS A 111 -6.16 0.03 10.33
N GLY A 112 -6.59 -0.21 9.11
CA GLY A 112 -8.01 -0.35 8.81
C GLY A 112 -8.31 -0.60 7.34
N ASP A 113 -9.56 -0.97 7.09
CA ASP A 113 -10.13 -1.09 5.76
C ASP A 113 -10.44 0.31 5.22
N PHE A 114 -9.80 0.68 4.10
CA PHE A 114 -9.99 1.99 3.47
C PHE A 114 -11.45 2.28 3.17
N LEU A 115 -12.24 1.30 2.75
CA LEU A 115 -13.65 1.53 2.41
C LEU A 115 -14.50 1.80 3.65
N LYS A 116 -14.15 1.19 4.79
CA LYS A 116 -14.90 1.32 6.06
C LYS A 116 -14.43 2.49 6.93
N TYR A 117 -13.16 2.89 6.83
CA TYR A 117 -12.62 3.93 7.69
C TYR A 117 -13.29 5.28 7.40
N ASP A 118 -13.82 5.92 8.43
CA ASP A 118 -14.44 7.25 8.30
C ASP A 118 -13.38 8.35 8.44
N PHE A 119 -13.12 9.04 7.32
CA PHE A 119 -12.22 10.19 7.26
C PHE A 119 -12.92 11.49 7.68
N LYS A 120 -14.22 11.47 7.99
CA LYS A 120 -15.02 12.66 8.30
C LYS A 120 -14.92 13.68 7.15
N ASP A 121 -14.73 14.95 7.47
CA ASP A 121 -14.61 16.05 6.51
C ASP A 121 -13.18 16.26 5.99
N GLU A 122 -12.27 15.31 6.23
CA GLU A 122 -10.89 15.42 5.76
C GLU A 122 -10.79 15.46 4.24
N LYS A 123 -9.87 16.29 3.74
CA LYS A 123 -9.55 16.43 2.32
C LYS A 123 -8.06 16.43 2.08
N PHE A 124 -7.62 15.78 1.01
CA PHE A 124 -6.21 15.62 0.66
C PHE A 124 -5.87 16.39 -0.62
N ASP A 125 -4.66 16.95 -0.66
CA ASP A 125 -4.11 17.58 -1.85
C ASP A 125 -3.69 16.53 -2.88
N CYS A 126 -3.26 15.36 -2.41
CA CYS A 126 -2.91 14.23 -3.26
C CYS A 126 -3.32 12.89 -2.63
N ILE A 127 -3.84 11.98 -3.43
CA ILE A 127 -4.15 10.61 -3.02
C ILE A 127 -3.54 9.65 -4.03
N TYR A 128 -2.80 8.65 -3.55
CA TYR A 128 -2.31 7.57 -4.42
C TYR A 128 -2.62 6.19 -3.84
N ALA A 129 -2.82 5.23 -4.74
CA ALA A 129 -3.07 3.83 -4.43
C ALA A 129 -2.21 2.96 -5.36
N CYS A 130 -1.04 2.54 -4.88
CA CYS A 130 -0.04 1.85 -5.71
C CYS A 130 -0.21 0.33 -5.65
N SER A 131 -0.81 -0.24 -6.69
CA SER A 131 -1.09 -1.68 -6.83
C SER A 131 -1.98 -2.22 -5.70
N VAL A 132 -3.15 -1.58 -5.53
CA VAL A 132 -4.06 -1.81 -4.40
C VAL A 132 -5.52 -1.87 -4.85
N VAL A 133 -5.95 -1.00 -5.76
CA VAL A 133 -7.35 -0.93 -6.21
C VAL A 133 -7.79 -2.24 -6.86
N GLU A 134 -6.91 -2.88 -7.65
CA GLU A 134 -7.16 -4.16 -8.32
C GLU A 134 -7.32 -5.34 -7.35
N HIS A 135 -6.92 -5.16 -6.10
CA HIS A 135 -7.03 -6.16 -5.04
C HIS A 135 -8.27 -5.96 -4.17
N MET A 136 -8.96 -4.82 -4.30
CA MET A 136 -10.23 -4.59 -3.63
C MET A 136 -11.32 -5.46 -4.28
N GLY A 137 -12.25 -5.98 -3.48
CA GLY A 137 -13.31 -6.88 -3.94
C GLY A 137 -12.96 -8.37 -3.88
N TYR A 138 -11.74 -8.72 -3.45
CA TYR A 138 -11.32 -10.12 -3.31
C TYR A 138 -11.08 -10.52 -1.85
N ASN A 139 -11.58 -11.70 -1.46
CA ASN A 139 -11.41 -12.25 -0.11
C ASN A 139 -9.96 -12.59 0.25
N VAL A 140 -9.07 -12.72 -0.74
CA VAL A 140 -7.67 -13.17 -0.53
C VAL A 140 -6.81 -12.19 0.29
N TYR A 141 -7.25 -10.94 0.44
CA TYR A 141 -6.54 -9.93 1.23
C TYR A 141 -7.25 -9.54 2.54
N GLY A 142 -8.27 -10.30 2.95
CA GLY A 142 -9.04 -10.05 4.18
C GLY A 142 -10.30 -9.21 3.97
N GLY A 143 -10.74 -9.03 2.71
CA GLY A 143 -11.99 -8.37 2.35
C GLY A 143 -13.18 -9.33 2.26
N THR A 144 -14.35 -8.77 1.93
CA THR A 144 -15.55 -9.52 1.51
C THR A 144 -15.70 -9.36 -0.01
N PHE A 145 -16.09 -10.43 -0.72
CA PHE A 145 -16.21 -10.40 -2.18
C PHE A 145 -17.30 -9.42 -2.58
N ASP A 146 -16.94 -8.51 -3.48
CA ASP A 146 -17.82 -7.45 -3.98
C ASP A 146 -17.23 -6.95 -5.29
N GLU A 147 -17.90 -7.26 -6.39
CA GLU A 147 -17.44 -6.96 -7.75
C GLU A 147 -17.35 -5.46 -8.04
N LEU A 148 -17.90 -4.60 -7.18
CA LEU A 148 -17.92 -3.14 -7.34
C LEU A 148 -17.04 -2.42 -6.31
N GLN A 149 -16.21 -3.14 -5.54
CA GLN A 149 -15.40 -2.53 -4.49
C GLN A 149 -14.36 -1.55 -5.03
N ASP A 150 -13.79 -1.83 -6.20
CA ASP A 150 -12.89 -0.92 -6.92
C ASP A 150 -13.59 0.40 -7.29
N PHE A 151 -14.81 0.36 -7.82
CA PHE A 151 -15.62 1.54 -8.11
C PHE A 151 -15.95 2.33 -6.84
N LYS A 152 -16.27 1.64 -5.74
CA LYS A 152 -16.50 2.28 -4.43
C LYS A 152 -15.23 2.96 -3.92
N ALA A 153 -14.06 2.34 -4.14
CA ALA A 153 -12.78 2.92 -3.77
C ALA A 153 -12.49 4.19 -4.56
N ILE A 154 -12.64 4.16 -5.88
CA ILE A 154 -12.45 5.32 -6.76
C ILE A 154 -13.41 6.46 -6.37
N LYS A 155 -14.69 6.14 -6.12
CA LYS A 155 -15.67 7.14 -5.65
C LYS A 155 -15.27 7.75 -4.31
N LYS A 156 -14.75 6.94 -3.38
CA LYS A 156 -14.28 7.43 -2.08
C LYS A 156 -13.04 8.29 -2.22
N ILE A 157 -12.08 7.90 -3.07
CA ILE A 157 -10.90 8.71 -3.40
C ILE A 157 -11.33 10.07 -3.94
N TYR A 158 -12.22 10.10 -4.94
CA TYR A 158 -12.75 11.34 -5.51
C TYR A 158 -13.38 12.24 -4.43
N ASN A 159 -14.17 11.66 -3.53
CA ASN A 159 -14.80 12.40 -2.44
C ASN A 159 -13.81 12.91 -1.38
N LEU A 160 -12.64 12.29 -1.22
CA LEU A 160 -11.61 12.71 -0.26
C LEU A 160 -10.60 13.69 -0.88
N LEU A 161 -10.58 13.82 -2.20
CA LEU A 161 -9.69 14.73 -2.90
C LEU A 161 -10.20 16.18 -2.80
N LYS A 162 -9.29 17.13 -2.60
CA LYS A 162 -9.61 18.55 -2.75
C LYS A 162 -9.93 18.88 -4.21
N GLU A 163 -10.63 19.99 -4.43
CA GLU A 163 -10.76 20.54 -5.77
C GLU A 163 -9.36 20.79 -6.36
N LYS A 164 -9.11 20.27 -7.57
CA LYS A 164 -7.80 20.32 -8.24
C LYS A 164 -6.67 19.52 -7.55
N GLY A 165 -7.01 18.65 -6.59
CA GLY A 165 -6.06 17.68 -6.06
C GLY A 165 -5.65 16.63 -7.10
N ILE A 166 -4.57 15.89 -6.79
CA ILE A 166 -3.99 14.85 -7.66
C ILE A 166 -4.37 13.46 -7.17
#